data_AF-A0ABD7YS29-F1
#
_entry.id   AF-A0ABD7YS29-F1
#
_cell.length_a   1.000
_cell.length_b   1.000
_cell.length_c   1.000
_cell.angle_alpha   90.00
_cell.angle_beta   90.00
_cell.angle_gamma   90.00
#
_symmetry.space_group_name_H-M   'P 1'
#
loop_
_entity.id
_entity.type
_entity.pdbx_description
1 polymer ?
#
loop_
_entity_poly.entity_id
_entity_poly.type
_entity_poly.pdbx_seq_one_letter_code
_entity_poly.pdbx_strand_id
1 'polypeptide(L)'
;MYELDKELYARAMQLFDDELAGQCANVSDLILKTSADIMDGDVTINVGWVEIGGESYFEPNDDDEVHEVDGQNQFNYHVWLEGENYFIDLTLIATLRDMNDFDDSWIPDHVVCIGIDEREDLGISYHLVDSGDDVLENYRDN
;
A
#
# COMPACT_ATOMS: atom_id res chain seq x y z
N MET A 1 -0.71 7.15 17.64
CA MET A 1 -0.49 6.75 16.25
C MET A 1 -0.46 5.24 16.13
N TYR A 2 0.46 4.54 16.82
CA TYR A 2 0.56 3.07 16.85
C TYR A 2 -0.73 2.24 17.15
N GLU A 3 -1.73 2.80 17.83
CA GLU A 3 -3.01 2.11 18.05
C GLU A 3 -3.93 2.16 16.82
N LEU A 4 -3.88 3.27 16.07
CA LEU A 4 -4.68 3.46 14.86
C LEU A 4 -4.24 2.50 13.76
N ASP A 5 -2.94 2.39 13.53
CA ASP A 5 -2.39 1.54 12.46
C ASP A 5 -2.75 0.07 12.67
N LYS A 6 -2.72 -0.38 13.92
CA LYS A 6 -3.16 -1.72 14.32
C LYS A 6 -4.66 -1.94 14.16
N GLU A 7 -5.47 -0.93 14.48
CA GLU A 7 -6.92 -1.01 14.31
C GLU A 7 -7.28 -1.10 12.82
N LEU A 8 -6.66 -0.29 11.98
CA LEU A 8 -6.84 -0.31 10.53
C LEU A 8 -6.34 -1.61 9.91
N TYR A 9 -5.18 -2.12 10.35
CA TYR A 9 -4.67 -3.42 9.93
C TYR A 9 -5.63 -4.55 10.31
N ALA A 10 -6.09 -4.61 11.57
CA ALA A 10 -7.04 -5.63 12.01
C ALA A 10 -8.35 -5.56 11.21
N ARG A 11 -8.80 -4.36 10.85
CA ARG A 11 -9.98 -4.15 10.01
C ARG A 11 -9.75 -4.59 8.57
N ALA A 12 -8.58 -4.31 8.00
CA ALA A 12 -8.20 -4.77 6.67
C ALA A 12 -8.20 -6.30 6.59
N MET A 13 -7.57 -6.97 7.56
CA MET A 13 -7.56 -8.43 7.65
C MET A 13 -8.99 -9.03 7.68
N GLN A 14 -9.92 -8.40 8.41
CA GLN A 14 -11.32 -8.83 8.44
C GLN A 14 -12.06 -8.62 7.12
N LEU A 15 -11.75 -7.54 6.39
CA LEU A 15 -12.42 -7.19 5.13
C LEU A 15 -11.92 -8.03 3.95
N PHE A 16 -10.69 -8.53 4.04
CA PHE A 16 -10.01 -9.24 2.96
C PHE A 16 -9.67 -10.69 3.33
N ASP A 17 -10.38 -11.29 4.29
CA ASP A 17 -10.23 -12.70 4.68
C ASP A 17 -8.76 -13.12 4.94
N ASP A 18 -8.01 -12.27 5.64
CA ASP A 18 -6.58 -12.42 5.95
C ASP A 18 -5.61 -12.37 4.73
N GLU A 19 -6.08 -11.95 3.55
CA GLU A 19 -5.29 -11.88 2.30
C GLU A 19 -5.04 -10.43 1.85
N LEU A 20 -3.89 -9.87 2.22
CA LEU A 20 -3.52 -8.47 1.89
C LEU A 20 -2.46 -8.34 0.78
N ALA A 21 -1.70 -9.41 0.51
CA ALA A 21 -0.64 -9.39 -0.48
C ALA A 21 -1.20 -9.10 -1.89
N GLY A 22 -0.60 -8.13 -2.59
CA GLY A 22 -1.03 -7.73 -3.93
C GLY A 22 -2.41 -7.03 -4.00
N GLN A 23 -3.05 -6.73 -2.86
CA GLN A 23 -4.37 -6.09 -2.81
C GLN A 23 -4.31 -4.60 -2.47
N CYS A 24 -3.16 -3.94 -2.68
CA CYS A 24 -2.89 -2.57 -2.22
C CYS A 24 -3.97 -1.55 -2.63
N ALA A 25 -4.44 -1.59 -3.88
CA ALA A 25 -5.50 -0.71 -4.37
C ALA A 25 -6.86 -0.98 -3.69
N ASN A 26 -7.29 -2.25 -3.65
CA ASN A 26 -8.59 -2.63 -3.07
C ASN A 26 -8.63 -2.36 -1.56
N VAL A 27 -7.56 -2.74 -0.86
CA VAL A 27 -7.42 -2.53 0.60
C VAL A 27 -7.46 -1.06 0.93
N SER A 28 -6.67 -0.23 0.24
CA SER A 28 -6.59 1.21 0.52
C SER A 28 -7.93 1.91 0.25
N ASP A 29 -8.59 1.61 -0.88
CA ASP A 29 -9.91 2.17 -1.22
C ASP A 29 -10.98 1.80 -0.19
N LEU A 30 -11.08 0.52 0.15
CA LEU A 30 -12.10 0.05 1.08
C LEU A 30 -11.83 0.52 2.51
N ILE A 31 -10.56 0.59 2.93
CA ILE A 31 -10.19 1.11 4.25
C ILE A 31 -10.55 2.58 4.36
N LEU A 32 -10.21 3.41 3.36
CA LEU A 32 -10.57 4.82 3.36
C LEU A 32 -12.10 5.01 3.46
N LYS A 33 -12.87 4.25 2.67
CA LYS A 33 -14.35 4.32 2.67
C LYS A 33 -14.99 3.83 3.97
N THR A 34 -14.40 2.83 4.62
CA THR A 34 -15.01 2.18 5.80
C THR A 34 -14.48 2.69 7.13
N SER A 35 -13.34 3.39 7.13
CA SER A 35 -12.64 3.84 8.34
C SER A 35 -12.57 5.36 8.47
N ALA A 36 -13.39 6.09 7.71
CA ALA A 36 -13.47 7.56 7.77
C ALA A 36 -13.73 8.11 9.19
N ASP A 37 -14.45 7.37 10.05
CA ASP A 37 -14.68 7.77 11.44
C ASP A 37 -13.42 7.61 12.33
N ILE A 38 -12.46 6.80 11.90
CA ILE A 38 -11.22 6.50 12.62
C ILE A 38 -10.07 7.36 12.08
N MET A 39 -10.06 7.59 10.76
CA MET A 39 -9.12 8.42 10.04
C MET A 39 -9.62 9.88 10.10
N ASP A 40 -9.50 10.50 11.27
CA ASP A 40 -9.93 11.89 11.51
C ASP A 40 -8.98 12.86 10.76
N GLY A 41 -9.27 13.15 9.49
CA GLY A 41 -8.51 14.06 8.64
C GLY A 41 -8.64 13.81 7.14
N ASP A 42 -8.13 14.74 6.32
CA ASP A 42 -8.01 14.57 4.87
C ASP A 42 -6.90 13.57 4.57
N VAL A 43 -7.26 12.29 4.43
CA VAL A 43 -6.38 11.20 4.00
C VAL A 43 -6.69 10.88 2.55
N THR A 44 -5.66 10.79 1.72
CA THR A 44 -5.77 10.50 0.29
C THR A 44 -5.16 9.15 -0.05
N ILE A 45 -5.61 8.59 -1.17
CA ILE A 45 -4.95 7.45 -1.80
C ILE A 45 -3.77 7.96 -2.61
N ASN A 46 -2.61 7.33 -2.42
CA ASN A 46 -1.40 7.61 -3.16
C ASN A 46 -0.99 6.37 -3.96
N VAL A 47 -0.58 6.60 -5.21
CA VAL A 47 -0.13 5.58 -6.16
C VAL A 47 1.31 5.88 -6.52
N GLY A 48 2.18 4.86 -6.51
CA GLY A 48 3.59 5.06 -6.81
C GLY A 48 4.40 3.77 -6.74
N TRP A 49 5.67 3.90 -6.35
CA TRP A 49 6.60 2.78 -6.23
C TRP A 49 7.46 2.93 -4.98
N VAL A 50 8.18 1.87 -4.59
CA VAL A 50 8.98 1.88 -3.35
C VAL A 50 10.44 1.53 -3.61
N GLU A 51 11.35 2.17 -2.88
CA GLU A 51 12.78 1.87 -2.89
C GLU A 51 13.17 1.25 -1.55
N ILE A 52 13.83 0.09 -1.60
CA ILE A 52 14.31 -0.64 -0.41
C ILE A 52 15.78 -1.00 -0.65
N GLY A 53 16.68 -0.50 0.20
CA GLY A 53 18.12 -0.80 0.07
C GLY A 53 18.75 -0.30 -1.24
N GLY A 54 18.13 0.68 -1.93
CA GLY A 54 18.56 1.17 -3.24
C GLY A 54 18.05 0.36 -4.43
N GLU A 55 17.17 -0.63 -4.20
CA GLU A 55 16.47 -1.37 -5.25
C GLU A 55 15.02 -0.86 -5.37
N SER A 56 14.58 -0.63 -6.60
CA SER A 56 13.21 -0.24 -6.88
C SER A 56 12.27 -1.45 -6.98
N TYR A 57 11.13 -1.34 -6.33
CA TYR A 57 10.03 -2.30 -6.36
C TYR A 57 8.78 -1.60 -6.86
N PHE A 58 8.00 -2.28 -7.71
CA PHE A 58 6.79 -1.70 -8.30
C PHE A 58 7.09 -0.44 -9.14
N GLU A 59 8.33 -0.30 -9.63
CA GLU A 59 8.71 0.84 -10.45
C GLU A 59 8.07 0.71 -11.84
N PRO A 60 7.38 1.75 -12.32
CA PRO A 60 6.75 1.71 -13.64
C PRO A 60 7.83 1.74 -14.71
N ASN A 61 7.74 0.87 -15.71
CA ASN A 61 8.64 0.91 -16.85
C ASN A 61 7.89 1.26 -18.15
N ASP A 62 8.63 1.79 -19.14
CA ASP A 62 8.08 2.21 -20.43
C ASP A 62 7.48 1.04 -21.26
N ASP A 63 7.80 -0.20 -20.88
CA ASP A 63 7.35 -1.44 -21.53
C ASP A 63 6.19 -2.12 -20.75
N ASP A 64 5.70 -1.53 -19.65
CA ASP A 64 4.58 -2.04 -18.86
C ASP A 64 3.29 -1.77 -19.64
N GLU A 65 2.96 -2.68 -20.54
CA GLU A 65 1.64 -2.74 -21.17
C GLU A 65 0.59 -3.01 -20.08
N VAL A 66 -0.43 -2.15 -20.00
CA VAL A 66 -1.60 -2.39 -19.15
C VAL A 66 -2.25 -3.70 -19.58
N HIS A 67 -2.15 -4.74 -18.75
CA HIS A 67 -2.74 -6.03 -19.03
C HIS A 67 -4.07 -6.16 -18.27
N GLU A 68 -5.17 -6.23 -19.02
CA GLU A 68 -6.49 -6.54 -18.48
C GLU A 68 -6.54 -8.03 -18.12
N VAL A 69 -6.55 -8.33 -16.81
CA VAL A 69 -6.76 -9.68 -16.28
C VAL A 69 -8.06 -9.67 -15.50
N ASP A 70 -9.04 -10.48 -15.92
CA ASP A 70 -10.36 -10.59 -15.29
C ASP A 70 -11.12 -9.25 -15.12
N GLY A 71 -10.92 -8.31 -16.05
CA GLY A 71 -11.55 -6.97 -16.02
C GLY A 71 -10.90 -6.01 -15.02
N GLN A 72 -9.67 -6.31 -14.59
CA GLN A 72 -8.84 -5.44 -13.76
C GLN A 72 -7.50 -5.19 -14.45
N ASN A 73 -7.10 -3.93 -14.47
CA ASN A 73 -5.79 -3.56 -14.99
C ASN A 73 -4.70 -3.95 -14.01
N GLN A 74 -3.80 -4.85 -14.41
CA GLN A 74 -2.58 -5.10 -13.67
C GLN A 74 -1.56 -4.01 -14.03
N PHE A 75 -1.44 -3.04 -13.14
CA PHE A 75 -0.33 -2.11 -13.13
C PHE A 75 0.69 -2.54 -12.08
N ASN A 76 1.98 -2.30 -12.36
CA ASN A 76 3.06 -2.53 -11.42
C ASN A 76 3.15 -1.44 -10.33
N TYR A 77 2.09 -0.70 -9.98
CA TYR A 77 2.18 0.34 -8.93
C TYR A 77 1.85 -0.21 -7.55
N HIS A 78 2.40 0.44 -6.54
CA HIS A 78 2.04 0.25 -5.14
C HIS A 78 1.13 1.38 -4.64
N VAL A 79 0.26 1.07 -3.69
CA VAL A 79 -0.76 1.99 -3.17
C VAL A 79 -0.69 2.08 -1.65
N TRP A 80 -0.75 3.30 -1.12
CA TRP A 80 -0.77 3.60 0.31
C TRP A 80 -1.72 4.75 0.63
N LEU A 81 -1.93 5.01 1.92
CA LEU A 81 -2.76 6.10 2.43
C LEU A 81 -1.90 7.12 3.15
N GLU A 82 -2.08 8.40 2.85
CA GLU A 82 -1.29 9.48 3.43
C GLU A 82 -2.13 10.73 3.67
N GLY A 83 -1.80 11.48 4.72
CA GLY A 83 -2.39 12.77 5.07
C GLY A 83 -1.34 13.67 5.73
N GLU A 84 -1.70 14.88 6.15
CA GLU A 84 -0.72 15.90 6.62
C GLU A 84 0.24 15.40 7.70
N ASN A 85 -0.23 14.53 8.61
CA ASN A 85 0.56 13.94 9.68
C ASN A 85 0.31 12.44 9.81
N TYR A 86 -0.04 11.78 8.72
CA TYR A 86 -0.48 10.40 8.71
C TYR A 86 0.08 9.65 7.51
N PHE A 87 0.56 8.44 7.73
CA PHE A 87 1.03 7.55 6.69
C PHE A 87 0.71 6.12 7.12
N ILE A 88 0.08 5.35 6.25
CA ILE A 88 -0.02 3.92 6.43
C ILE A 88 0.06 3.18 5.11
N ASP A 89 0.74 2.05 5.16
CA ASP A 89 0.72 1.06 4.12
C ASP A 89 0.46 -0.32 4.74
N LEU A 90 -0.74 -0.80 4.47
CA LEU A 90 -1.27 -2.02 5.06
C LEU A 90 -0.81 -3.28 4.33
N THR A 91 -0.25 -3.14 3.13
CA THR A 91 -0.09 -4.27 2.20
C THR A 91 1.35 -4.54 1.82
N LEU A 92 2.26 -3.56 1.88
CA LEU A 92 3.64 -3.78 1.44
C LEU A 92 4.32 -4.95 2.16
N ILE A 93 4.25 -5.00 3.49
CA ILE A 93 4.87 -6.10 4.26
C ILE A 93 4.32 -7.47 3.83
N ALA A 94 2.99 -7.59 3.69
CA ALA A 94 2.36 -8.83 3.25
C ALA A 94 2.81 -9.20 1.82
N THR A 95 2.83 -8.22 0.92
CA THR A 95 3.27 -8.41 -0.48
C THR A 95 4.73 -8.83 -0.55
N LEU A 96 5.65 -8.14 0.14
CA LEU A 96 7.06 -8.48 0.15
C LEU A 96 7.32 -9.90 0.68
N ARG A 97 6.57 -10.33 1.70
CA ARG A 97 6.68 -11.69 2.25
C ARG A 97 6.12 -12.78 1.33
N ASP A 98 5.18 -12.42 0.46
CA ASP A 98 4.62 -13.33 -0.55
C ASP A 98 5.50 -13.41 -1.81
N MET A 99 6.30 -12.37 -2.07
CA MET A 99 7.25 -12.36 -3.19
C MET A 99 8.28 -13.48 -3.05
N ASN A 100 8.36 -14.30 -4.10
CA ASN A 100 9.33 -15.38 -4.15
C ASN A 100 10.77 -14.83 -4.11
N ASP A 101 11.62 -15.44 -3.29
CA ASP A 101 13.03 -15.09 -3.09
C ASP A 101 13.32 -13.70 -2.49
N PHE A 102 12.32 -13.01 -1.93
CA PHE A 102 12.57 -11.78 -1.16
C PHE A 102 13.18 -12.09 0.22
N ASP A 103 14.27 -11.43 0.58
CA ASP A 103 14.88 -11.52 1.91
C ASP A 103 14.19 -10.52 2.87
N ASP A 104 13.28 -11.03 3.70
CA ASP A 104 12.56 -10.24 4.70
C ASP A 104 13.19 -10.28 6.10
N SER A 105 14.40 -10.86 6.25
CA SER A 105 15.01 -11.10 7.57
C SER A 105 15.31 -9.85 8.40
N TRP A 106 15.33 -8.69 7.75
CA TRP A 106 15.51 -7.37 8.36
C TRP A 106 14.19 -6.74 8.85
N ILE A 107 13.03 -7.32 8.46
CA ILE A 107 11.69 -6.87 8.89
C ILE A 107 11.31 -7.62 10.17
N PRO A 108 11.16 -6.96 11.32
CA PRO A 108 10.77 -7.63 12.54
C PRO A 108 9.39 -8.32 12.43
N ASP A 109 9.23 -9.53 13.00
CA ASP A 109 7.97 -10.30 12.94
C ASP A 109 6.73 -9.54 13.42
N HIS A 110 6.90 -8.60 14.36
CA HIS A 110 5.81 -7.81 14.92
C HIS A 110 5.38 -6.64 14.03
N VAL A 111 6.17 -6.31 13.01
CA VAL A 111 5.83 -5.32 11.99
C VAL A 111 4.97 -6.02 10.93
N VAL A 112 3.73 -5.58 10.83
CA VAL A 112 2.70 -6.18 9.96
C VAL A 112 2.16 -5.18 8.92
N CYS A 113 2.40 -3.89 9.13
CA CYS A 113 2.10 -2.78 8.24
C CYS A 113 3.16 -1.70 8.45
N ILE A 114 3.29 -0.75 7.53
CA ILE A 114 4.24 0.35 7.61
C ILE A 114 3.51 1.63 8.02
N GLY A 115 3.84 2.18 9.18
CA GLY A 115 3.50 3.55 9.58
C GLY A 115 4.65 4.52 9.30
N ILE A 116 4.53 5.76 9.79
CA ILE A 116 5.58 6.79 9.68
C ILE A 116 6.91 6.30 10.27
N ASP A 117 6.86 5.75 11.49
CA ASP A 117 8.05 5.33 12.22
C ASP A 117 8.69 4.11 11.53
N GLU A 118 7.90 3.11 11.14
CA GLU A 118 8.40 1.92 10.45
C GLU A 118 9.03 2.29 9.11
N ARG A 119 8.46 3.23 8.34
CA ARG A 119 9.04 3.68 7.07
C ARG A 119 10.47 4.18 7.25
N GLU A 120 10.69 4.99 8.28
CA GLU A 120 12.00 5.57 8.60
C GLU A 120 12.97 4.51 9.13
N ASP A 121 12.54 3.68 10.09
CA ASP A 121 13.38 2.67 10.73
C ASP A 121 13.83 1.58 9.75
N LEU A 122 12.97 1.23 8.80
CA LEU A 122 13.22 0.23 7.78
C LEU A 122 13.94 0.80 6.55
N GLY A 123 14.08 2.12 6.45
CA GLY A 123 14.73 2.77 5.32
C GLY A 123 13.99 2.58 4.00
N ILE A 124 12.66 2.51 4.03
CA ILE A 124 11.80 2.38 2.85
C ILE A 124 11.46 3.77 2.32
N SER A 125 11.73 4.03 1.05
CA SER A 125 11.33 5.28 0.40
C SER A 125 10.13 5.04 -0.49
N TYR A 126 9.17 5.96 -0.47
CA TYR A 126 7.97 5.93 -1.30
C TYR A 126 8.07 7.04 -2.34
N HIS A 127 7.82 6.69 -3.60
CA HIS A 127 7.95 7.57 -4.75
C HIS A 127 6.58 7.77 -5.38
N LEU A 128 5.99 8.94 -5.12
CA LEU A 128 4.65 9.28 -5.59
C LEU A 128 4.61 9.46 -7.11
N VAL A 129 3.64 8.83 -7.75
CA VAL A 129 3.29 9.01 -9.17
C VAL A 129 2.00 9.83 -9.30
N ASP A 130 0.96 9.45 -8.56
CA ASP A 130 -0.34 10.15 -8.57
C ASP A 130 -1.02 10.07 -7.18
N SER A 131 -1.93 10.99 -6.89
CA SER A 131 -2.64 11.07 -5.60
C SER A 131 -4.04 11.67 -5.75
N GLY A 132 -5.00 11.16 -4.98
CA GLY A 132 -6.33 11.76 -4.86
C GLY A 132 -7.43 10.75 -4.55
N ASP A 133 -8.63 11.24 -4.28
CA ASP A 133 -9.78 10.42 -3.90
C ASP A 133 -10.24 9.48 -5.03
N ASP A 134 -10.15 9.95 -6.28
CA ASP A 134 -10.56 9.22 -7.48
C ASP A 134 -9.34 8.68 -8.26
N VAL A 135 -8.14 8.71 -7.68
CA VAL A 135 -6.89 8.36 -8.39
C VAL A 135 -6.97 6.95 -8.98
N LEU A 136 -7.55 6.01 -8.24
CA LEU A 136 -7.69 4.63 -8.69
C LEU A 136 -8.67 4.47 -9.86
N GLU A 137 -9.61 5.38 -10.09
CA GLU A 137 -10.52 5.34 -11.23
C GLU A 137 -9.76 5.56 -12.55
N ASN A 138 -8.75 6.45 -12.54
CA ASN A 138 -7.86 6.66 -13.69
C ASN A 138 -7.08 5.39 -14.08
N TYR A 139 -6.89 4.48 -13.14
CA TYR A 139 -6.24 3.19 -13.36
C TYR A 139 -7.23 2.03 -13.54
N ARG A 140 -8.55 2.23 -13.45
CA ARG A 140 -9.55 1.18 -13.71
C ARG A 140 -10.09 1.17 -15.13
N ASP A 141 -10.08 2.32 -15.80
CA ASP A 141 -10.76 2.52 -17.09
C ASP A 141 -9.82 2.67 -18.31
N ASN A 142 -8.51 2.47 -18.13
CA ASN A 142 -7.52 2.43 -19.23
C ASN A 142 -7.21 1.01 -19.69
#